data_AF-A0A2H0TQY6-F1
#
_entry.id   AF-A0A2H0TQY6-F1
#
_cell.length_a   1.000
_cell.length_b   1.000
_cell.length_c   1.000
_cell.angle_alpha   90.00
_cell.angle_beta   90.00
_cell.angle_gamma   90.00
#
_symmetry.space_group_name_H-M   'P 1'
#
loop_
_entity.id
_entity.type
_entity.pdbx_description
1 polymer ?
#
loop_
_entity_poly.entity_id
_entity_poly.type
_entity_poly.pdbx_seq_one_letter_code
_entity_poly.pdbx_strand_id
1 'polypeptide(L)'
;MRKYQPYALGIFIGTISLAALTVLERFSTAKVMLPVLFVWVCIVASIAWIFQRADRIPKDVFWQSITTILCMTGLIIVVEVTQVRVFLSLLTAGILAILFGWYLISPPEISYSHKPLRRFAMMLWVFDVYALFTFIFALGAFFPSSILFIVLNIFSGFFIAAVTIMIWSEYFAAKVQSFFIWTVIVSIATMELMWVLHLLPFAYTVLGLLLVWIWYIIQLLVRFHFSTKGILWKSQIKFLIVNSILYIALLVFFVRWV
;
A
#
# COMPACT_ATOMS: atom_id res chain seq x y z
N MET A 1 6.52 12.75 32.03
CA MET A 1 7.21 11.81 31.10
C MET A 1 6.32 11.15 30.03
N ARG A 2 4.99 10.99 30.20
CA ARG A 2 4.12 10.34 29.18
C ARG A 2 4.01 11.04 27.81
N LYS A 3 4.18 12.37 27.74
CA LYS A 3 3.98 13.15 26.51
C LYS A 3 4.99 12.86 25.38
N TYR A 4 6.20 12.41 25.71
CA TYR A 4 7.27 12.15 24.73
C TYR A 4 7.46 10.67 24.35
N GLN A 5 6.85 9.76 25.11
CA GLN A 5 6.86 8.32 24.82
C GLN A 5 6.43 7.95 23.39
N PRO A 6 5.37 8.55 22.80
CA PRO A 6 4.95 8.19 21.45
C PRO A 6 5.99 8.56 20.39
N TYR A 7 6.56 9.76 20.48
CA TYR A 7 7.60 10.22 19.56
C TYR A 7 8.88 9.38 19.68
N ALA A 8 9.28 9.03 20.90
CA ALA A 8 10.43 8.17 21.13
C ALA A 8 10.24 6.78 20.50
N LEU A 9 9.04 6.20 20.60
CA LEU A 9 8.73 4.92 19.97
C LEU A 9 8.77 5.02 18.44
N GLY A 10 8.14 6.05 17.87
CA GLY A 10 8.17 6.28 16.42
C GLY A 10 9.60 6.40 15.89
N ILE A 11 10.43 7.23 16.54
CA ILE A 11 11.85 7.38 16.19
C ILE A 11 12.58 6.04 16.28
N PHE A 12 12.38 5.29 17.37
CA PHE A 12 13.02 3.98 17.56
C PHE A 12 12.65 2.97 16.46
N ILE A 13 11.38 2.91 16.05
CA ILE A 13 10.94 2.03 14.98
C ILE A 13 11.48 2.50 13.63
N GLY A 14 11.52 3.81 13.40
CA GLY A 14 12.13 4.40 12.21
C GLY A 14 13.61 4.05 12.10
N THR A 15 14.38 4.16 13.18
CA THR A 15 15.81 3.85 13.17
C THR A 15 16.08 2.35 12.97
N ILE A 16 15.31 1.47 13.61
CA ILE A 16 15.41 0.01 13.36
C ILE A 16 15.12 -0.30 11.90
N SER A 17 14.07 0.32 11.34
CA SER A 17 13.66 0.09 9.96
C SER A 17 14.71 0.61 8.97
N LEU A 18 15.28 1.78 9.23
CA LEU A 18 16.39 2.30 8.42
C LEU A 18 17.61 1.40 8.51
N ALA A 19 17.97 0.92 9.69
CA ALA A 19 19.08 -0.02 9.87
C ALA A 19 18.85 -1.32 9.09
N ALA A 20 17.66 -1.92 9.20
CA ALA A 20 17.31 -3.11 8.43
C ALA A 20 17.42 -2.88 6.92
N LEU A 21 16.85 -1.79 6.41
CA LEU A 21 16.89 -1.45 4.99
C LEU A 21 18.31 -1.18 4.49
N THR A 22 19.16 -0.49 5.26
CA THR A 22 20.57 -0.28 4.88
C THR A 22 21.36 -1.58 4.81
N VAL A 23 21.07 -2.56 5.69
CA VAL A 23 21.66 -3.90 5.61
C VAL A 23 21.19 -4.62 4.35
N LEU A 24 19.88 -4.56 4.03
CA LEU A 24 19.32 -5.15 2.82
C LEU A 24 19.90 -4.54 1.55
N GLU A 25 20.11 -3.22 1.51
CA GLU A 25 20.74 -2.53 0.38
C GLU A 25 22.20 -2.90 0.21
N ARG A 26 22.93 -3.12 1.31
CA ARG A 26 24.36 -3.46 1.26
C ARG A 26 24.61 -4.92 0.93
N PHE A 27 23.72 -5.81 1.34
CA PHE A 27 23.87 -7.27 1.19
C PHE A 27 22.70 -7.86 0.40
N SER A 28 22.81 -7.84 -0.93
CA SER A 28 21.79 -8.37 -1.84
C SER A 28 21.70 -9.91 -1.91
N THR A 29 22.42 -10.63 -1.05
CA THR A 29 22.38 -12.10 -1.05
C THR A 29 21.13 -12.60 -0.34
N ALA A 30 20.42 -13.56 -0.94
CA ALA A 30 19.19 -14.13 -0.37
C ALA A 30 19.38 -14.67 1.06
N LYS A 31 20.58 -15.19 1.36
CA LYS A 31 20.97 -15.71 2.68
C LYS A 31 20.98 -14.65 3.77
N VAL A 32 21.22 -13.38 3.44
CA VAL A 32 21.17 -12.26 4.37
C VAL A 32 19.80 -11.57 4.32
N MET A 33 19.26 -11.42 3.11
CA MET A 33 18.01 -10.71 2.86
C MET A 33 16.82 -11.32 3.62
N LEU A 34 16.61 -12.63 3.51
CA LEU A 34 15.45 -13.29 4.11
C LEU A 34 15.48 -13.28 5.65
N PRO A 35 16.61 -13.61 6.32
CA PRO A 35 16.67 -13.51 7.79
C PRO A 35 16.52 -12.08 8.30
N VAL A 36 17.13 -11.09 7.64
CA VAL A 36 17.02 -9.68 8.06
C VAL A 36 15.57 -9.19 7.92
N LEU A 37 14.91 -9.48 6.80
CA LEU A 37 13.50 -9.15 6.60
C LEU A 37 12.61 -9.85 7.64
N PHE A 38 12.84 -11.14 7.89
CA PHE A 38 12.08 -11.90 8.89
C PHE A 38 12.24 -11.31 10.30
N VAL A 39 13.47 -11.08 10.75
CA VAL A 39 13.76 -10.48 12.06
C VAL A 39 13.15 -9.09 12.17
N TRP A 40 13.28 -8.26 11.13
CA TRP A 40 12.70 -6.92 11.10
C TRP A 40 11.17 -6.95 11.22
N VAL A 41 10.49 -7.78 10.43
CA VAL A 41 9.03 -7.97 10.51
C VAL A 41 8.63 -8.49 11.88
N CYS A 42 9.33 -9.47 12.44
CA CYS A 42 9.06 -9.99 13.78
C CYS A 42 9.20 -8.93 14.86
N ILE A 43 10.23 -8.07 14.81
CA ILE A 43 10.42 -6.98 15.77
C ILE A 43 9.26 -5.99 15.69
N VAL A 44 8.94 -5.49 14.48
CA VAL A 44 7.87 -4.51 14.29
C VAL A 44 6.51 -5.09 14.67
N ALA A 45 6.21 -6.32 14.24
CA ALA A 45 4.98 -7.01 14.59
C ALA A 45 4.86 -7.24 16.11
N SER A 46 5.94 -7.63 16.79
CA SER A 46 5.93 -7.83 18.25
C SER A 46 5.64 -6.52 18.99
N ILE A 47 6.29 -5.43 18.59
CA ILE A 47 6.04 -4.10 19.15
C ILE A 47 4.58 -3.71 18.90
N ALA A 48 4.12 -3.76 17.66
CA ALA A 48 2.75 -3.41 17.30
C ALA A 48 1.72 -4.22 18.09
N TRP A 49 1.95 -5.53 18.26
CA TRP A 49 1.09 -6.41 19.02
C TRP A 49 1.05 -6.07 20.51
N ILE A 50 2.19 -5.76 21.14
CA ILE A 50 2.25 -5.34 22.55
C ILE A 50 1.43 -4.06 22.78
N PHE A 51 1.57 -3.07 21.88
CA PHE A 51 0.84 -1.81 22.00
C PHE A 51 -0.65 -1.94 21.65
N GLN A 52 -0.99 -2.82 20.72
CA GLN A 52 -2.37 -3.17 20.40
C GLN A 52 -3.06 -3.84 21.59
N ARG A 53 -2.39 -4.78 22.28
CA ARG A 53 -2.93 -5.45 23.48
C ARG A 53 -3.15 -4.48 24.65
N ALA A 54 -2.42 -3.37 24.66
CA ALA A 54 -2.60 -2.29 25.63
C ALA A 54 -3.68 -1.26 25.21
N ASP A 55 -4.46 -1.54 24.16
CA ASP A 55 -5.47 -0.67 23.53
C ASP A 55 -4.94 0.72 23.15
N ARG A 56 -3.63 0.82 22.85
CA ARG A 56 -2.98 2.09 22.50
C ARG A 56 -2.93 2.37 21.01
N ILE A 57 -3.06 1.33 20.17
CA ILE A 57 -2.93 1.42 18.72
C ILE A 57 -4.08 0.62 18.07
N PRO A 58 -4.77 1.16 17.04
CA PRO A 58 -5.81 0.44 16.33
C PRO A 58 -5.25 -0.74 15.53
N LYS A 59 -6.12 -1.73 15.24
CA LYS A 59 -5.73 -2.93 14.50
C LYS A 59 -5.21 -2.62 13.09
N ASP A 60 -5.68 -1.53 12.49
CA ASP A 60 -5.35 -1.16 11.11
C ASP A 60 -3.87 -0.78 10.97
N VAL A 61 -3.28 -0.13 11.98
CA VAL A 61 -1.87 0.29 11.97
C VAL A 61 -0.94 -0.91 12.02
N PHE A 62 -1.30 -1.98 12.72
CA PHE A 62 -0.55 -3.22 12.75
C PHE A 62 -0.43 -3.81 11.34
N TRP A 63 -1.57 -3.98 10.66
CA TRP A 63 -1.61 -4.55 9.32
C TRP A 63 -0.94 -3.64 8.31
N GLN A 64 -1.19 -2.34 8.38
CA GLN A 64 -0.57 -1.36 7.50
C GLN A 64 0.95 -1.37 7.63
N SER A 65 1.49 -1.41 8.86
CA SER A 65 2.94 -1.42 9.07
C SER A 65 3.61 -2.65 8.44
N ILE A 66 3.01 -3.84 8.61
CA ILE A 66 3.53 -5.08 8.03
C ILE A 66 3.45 -5.01 6.50
N THR A 67 2.33 -4.55 5.96
CA THR A 67 2.15 -4.39 4.52
C THR A 67 3.16 -3.41 3.94
N THR A 68 3.34 -2.24 4.55
CA THR A 68 4.32 -1.24 4.11
C THR A 68 5.73 -1.82 4.09
N ILE A 69 6.14 -2.58 5.11
CA ILE A 69 7.45 -3.24 5.13
C ILE A 69 7.62 -4.17 3.92
N LEU A 70 6.66 -5.06 3.67
CA LEU A 70 6.75 -6.04 2.59
C LEU A 70 6.71 -5.38 1.21
N CYS A 71 5.77 -4.47 1.00
CA CYS A 71 5.57 -3.79 -0.27
C CYS A 71 6.73 -2.86 -0.62
N MET A 72 7.20 -2.05 0.34
CA MET A 72 8.33 -1.14 0.11
C MET A 72 9.63 -1.90 -0.11
N THR A 73 9.86 -2.99 0.62
CA THR A 73 11.03 -3.84 0.38
C THR A 73 11.00 -4.44 -1.04
N GLY A 74 9.83 -4.92 -1.49
CA GLY A 74 9.63 -5.40 -2.85
C GLY A 74 9.97 -4.33 -3.90
N LEU A 75 9.50 -3.09 -3.71
CA LEU A 75 9.83 -1.98 -4.59
C LEU A 75 11.33 -1.64 -4.58
N ILE A 76 11.95 -1.56 -3.41
CA ILE A 76 13.39 -1.25 -3.26
C ILE A 76 14.27 -2.29 -3.94
N ILE A 77 13.90 -3.57 -3.91
CA ILE A 77 14.63 -4.67 -4.57
C ILE A 77 14.68 -4.45 -6.09
N VAL A 78 13.61 -3.93 -6.68
CA VAL A 78 13.49 -3.77 -8.14
C VAL A 78 14.12 -2.46 -8.63
N VAL A 79 14.21 -1.44 -7.76
CA VAL A 79 14.78 -0.15 -8.14
C VAL A 79 16.30 -0.25 -8.28
N GLU A 80 16.81 0.02 -9.48
CA GLU A 80 18.25 -0.02 -9.78
C GLU A 80 18.99 1.26 -9.34
N VAL A 81 18.30 2.41 -9.41
CA VAL A 81 18.91 3.72 -9.14
C VAL A 81 19.18 3.88 -7.63
N THR A 82 20.45 3.89 -7.26
CA THR A 82 20.88 3.92 -5.85
C THR A 82 20.32 5.11 -5.07
N GLN A 83 20.27 6.31 -5.67
CA GLN A 83 19.69 7.49 -5.02
C GLN A 83 18.20 7.31 -4.71
N VAL A 84 17.45 6.66 -5.61
CA VAL A 84 16.03 6.39 -5.42
C VAL A 84 15.83 5.33 -4.33
N ARG A 85 16.67 4.29 -4.27
CA ARG A 85 16.62 3.30 -3.17
C ARG A 85 16.83 3.95 -1.81
N VAL A 86 17.89 4.75 -1.65
CA VAL A 86 18.19 5.45 -0.39
C VAL A 86 17.02 6.36 0.00
N PHE A 87 16.45 7.09 -0.97
CA PHE A 87 15.26 7.91 -0.74
C PHE A 87 14.06 7.06 -0.27
N LEU A 88 13.76 5.95 -0.94
CA LEU A 88 12.67 5.04 -0.56
C LEU A 88 12.90 4.41 0.81
N SER A 89 14.15 4.11 1.17
CA SER A 89 14.51 3.57 2.49
C SER A 89 14.28 4.59 3.60
N LEU A 90 14.73 5.83 3.40
CA LEU A 90 14.45 6.94 4.32
C LEU A 90 12.95 7.24 4.43
N LEU A 91 12.24 7.20 3.29
CA LEU A 91 10.80 7.39 3.24
C LEU A 91 10.07 6.29 4.03
N THR A 92 10.43 5.02 3.84
CA THR A 92 9.85 3.87 4.56
C THR A 92 10.07 4.00 6.07
N ALA A 93 11.31 4.31 6.48
CA ALA A 93 11.64 4.54 7.88
C ALA A 93 10.84 5.71 8.48
N GLY A 94 10.71 6.82 7.74
CA GLY A 94 9.91 7.98 8.14
C GLY A 94 8.42 7.67 8.26
N ILE A 95 7.86 6.92 7.31
CA ILE A 95 6.46 6.48 7.33
C ILE A 95 6.18 5.61 8.56
N LEU A 96 7.02 4.60 8.82
CA LEU A 96 6.85 3.74 9.99
C LEU A 96 7.00 4.54 11.29
N ALA A 97 7.95 5.48 11.35
CA ALA A 97 8.07 6.37 12.50
C ALA A 97 6.80 7.22 12.74
N ILE A 98 6.20 7.73 11.66
CA ILE A 98 4.95 8.51 11.70
C ILE A 98 3.78 7.62 12.13
N LEU A 99 3.63 6.41 11.56
CA LEU A 99 2.53 5.50 11.89
C LEU A 99 2.51 5.19 13.39
N PHE A 100 3.64 4.80 13.97
CA PHE A 100 3.69 4.48 15.40
C PHE A 100 3.69 5.73 16.27
N GLY A 101 4.37 6.79 15.87
CA GLY A 101 4.47 8.01 16.66
C GLY A 101 3.14 8.76 16.76
N TRP A 102 2.39 8.87 15.66
CA TRP A 102 1.18 9.70 15.61
C TRP A 102 -0.04 8.98 16.18
N TYR A 103 -0.22 7.68 15.89
CA TYR A 103 -1.39 6.93 16.39
C TYR A 103 -1.43 6.78 17.91
N LEU A 104 -0.29 6.87 18.59
CA LEU A 104 -0.23 6.87 20.05
C LEU A 104 -0.66 8.19 20.70
N ILE A 105 -0.70 9.29 19.94
CA ILE A 105 -1.02 10.63 20.47
C ILE A 105 -2.53 10.88 20.43
N SER A 106 -3.22 10.32 19.44
CA SER A 106 -4.63 10.61 19.19
C SER A 106 -5.42 9.32 19.01
N PRO A 107 -6.10 8.83 20.07
CA PRO A 107 -6.90 7.61 19.97
C PRO A 107 -8.04 7.78 18.96
N PRO A 108 -8.46 6.68 18.31
CA PRO A 108 -9.28 6.70 17.11
C PRO A 108 -10.76 6.89 17.45
N GLU A 109 -11.15 8.09 17.86
CA GLU A 109 -12.54 8.48 17.72
C GLU A 109 -12.78 8.94 16.28
N ILE A 110 -13.96 8.59 15.71
CA ILE A 110 -14.44 9.09 14.40
C ILE A 110 -14.84 10.57 14.55
N SER A 111 -13.91 11.37 15.03
CA SER A 111 -14.00 12.82 15.10
C SER A 111 -13.49 13.42 13.80
N TYR A 112 -13.97 14.63 13.50
CA TYR A 112 -13.57 15.40 12.33
C TYR A 112 -12.05 15.71 12.35
N SER A 113 -11.46 15.82 13.53
CA SER A 113 -10.02 16.09 13.74
C SER A 113 -9.09 15.04 13.14
N HIS A 114 -9.55 13.79 13.02
CA HIS A 114 -8.74 12.67 12.49
C HIS A 114 -8.83 12.49 10.96
N LYS A 115 -9.53 13.39 10.26
CA LYS A 115 -9.67 13.33 8.80
C LYS A 115 -8.33 13.36 8.04
N PRO A 116 -7.31 14.15 8.43
CA PRO A 116 -6.01 14.12 7.76
C PRO A 116 -5.30 12.77 7.91
N LEU A 117 -5.37 12.16 9.10
CA LEU A 117 -4.75 10.88 9.40
C LEU A 117 -5.32 9.75 8.54
N ARG A 118 -6.66 9.65 8.44
CA ARG A 118 -7.32 8.68 7.56
C ARG A 118 -6.95 8.86 6.08
N ARG A 119 -6.76 10.11 5.64
CA ARG A 119 -6.30 10.39 4.28
C ARG A 119 -4.86 9.94 4.08
N PHE A 120 -3.99 10.18 5.07
CA PHE A 120 -2.62 9.71 5.04
C PHE A 120 -2.55 8.18 5.01
N ALA A 121 -3.29 7.49 5.89
CA ALA A 121 -3.39 6.04 5.93
C ALA A 121 -3.92 5.46 4.60
N MET A 122 -4.99 6.03 4.05
CA MET A 122 -5.48 5.65 2.72
C MET A 122 -4.41 5.82 1.63
N MET A 123 -3.72 6.96 1.59
CA MET A 123 -2.68 7.21 0.59
C MET A 123 -1.51 6.23 0.73
N LEU A 124 -1.18 5.84 1.96
CA LEU A 124 -0.16 4.84 2.22
C LEU A 124 -0.60 3.44 1.72
N TRP A 125 -1.85 3.03 1.96
CA TRP A 125 -2.38 1.80 1.36
C TRP A 125 -2.31 1.81 -0.18
N VAL A 126 -2.64 2.95 -0.80
CA VAL A 126 -2.55 3.11 -2.26
C VAL A 126 -1.09 2.97 -2.73
N PHE A 127 -0.14 3.55 -1.98
CA PHE A 127 1.27 3.46 -2.29
C PHE A 127 1.83 2.04 -2.09
N ASP A 128 1.40 1.33 -1.05
CA ASP A 128 1.78 -0.06 -0.80
C ASP A 128 1.28 -0.99 -1.92
N VAL A 129 0.03 -0.79 -2.37
CA VAL A 129 -0.52 -1.50 -3.52
C VAL A 129 0.29 -1.22 -4.79
N TYR A 130 0.73 0.03 -4.99
CA TYR A 130 1.60 0.39 -6.11
C TYR A 130 2.96 -0.29 -6.05
N ALA A 131 3.59 -0.27 -4.87
CA ALA A 131 4.86 -0.92 -4.63
C ALA A 131 4.77 -2.44 -4.87
N LEU A 132 3.70 -3.08 -4.39
CA LEU A 132 3.45 -4.50 -4.62
C LEU A 132 3.28 -4.83 -6.11
N PHE A 133 2.41 -4.10 -6.83
CA PHE A 133 2.16 -4.42 -8.23
C PHE A 133 3.38 -4.17 -9.10
N THR A 134 4.14 -3.11 -8.82
CA THR A 134 5.42 -2.87 -9.48
C THR A 134 6.37 -4.06 -9.28
N PHE A 135 6.45 -4.59 -8.06
CA PHE A 135 7.23 -5.78 -7.74
C PHE A 135 6.72 -7.04 -8.45
N ILE A 136 5.40 -7.27 -8.47
CA ILE A 136 4.77 -8.43 -9.12
C ILE A 136 5.02 -8.40 -10.64
N PHE A 137 4.83 -7.26 -11.30
CA PHE A 137 5.12 -7.13 -12.74
C PHE A 137 6.61 -7.32 -13.02
N ALA A 138 7.50 -6.84 -12.15
CA ALA A 138 8.93 -7.09 -12.27
C ALA A 138 9.27 -8.57 -12.13
N LEU A 139 8.67 -9.28 -11.16
CA LEU A 139 8.84 -10.74 -11.04
C LEU A 139 8.37 -11.47 -12.29
N GLY A 140 7.21 -11.09 -12.86
CA GLY A 140 6.72 -11.66 -14.11
C GLY A 140 7.67 -11.41 -15.30
N ALA A 141 8.30 -10.24 -15.35
CA ALA A 141 9.27 -9.89 -16.38
C ALA A 141 10.60 -10.64 -16.23
N PHE A 142 11.13 -10.77 -15.01
CA PHE A 142 12.40 -11.46 -14.75
C PHE A 142 12.27 -12.99 -14.73
N PHE A 143 11.10 -13.52 -14.39
CA PHE A 143 10.83 -14.95 -14.30
C PHE A 143 9.59 -15.31 -15.13
N PRO A 144 9.70 -15.33 -16.47
CA PRO A 144 8.57 -15.56 -17.37
C PRO A 144 8.10 -17.02 -17.31
N SER A 145 7.26 -17.33 -16.34
CA SER A 145 6.59 -18.61 -16.17
C SER A 145 5.09 -18.39 -16.04
N SER A 146 4.30 -19.00 -16.92
CA SER A 146 2.83 -18.87 -16.90
C SER A 146 2.24 -19.31 -15.56
N ILE A 147 2.82 -20.34 -14.93
CA ILE A 147 2.41 -20.84 -13.62
C ILE A 147 2.68 -19.79 -12.55
N LEU A 148 3.87 -19.18 -12.55
CA LEU A 148 4.22 -18.12 -11.60
C LEU A 148 3.27 -16.93 -11.76
N PHE A 149 2.98 -16.51 -12.98
CA PHE A 149 2.06 -15.40 -13.24
C PHE A 149 0.64 -15.67 -12.73
N ILE A 150 0.09 -16.87 -12.96
CA ILE A 150 -1.24 -17.25 -12.44
C ILE A 150 -1.24 -17.19 -10.91
N VAL A 151 -0.21 -17.73 -10.25
CA VAL A 151 -0.08 -17.68 -8.79
C VAL A 151 0.00 -16.24 -8.27
N LEU A 152 0.81 -15.40 -8.92
CA LEU A 152 0.93 -13.98 -8.57
C LEU A 152 -0.37 -13.21 -8.80
N ASN A 153 -1.11 -13.53 -9.87
CA ASN A 153 -2.40 -12.91 -10.18
C ASN A 153 -3.43 -13.24 -9.09
N ILE A 154 -3.58 -14.53 -8.73
CA ILE A 154 -4.47 -14.97 -7.66
C ILE A 154 -4.08 -14.32 -6.32
N PHE A 155 -2.79 -14.32 -5.98
CA PHE A 155 -2.28 -13.67 -4.78
C PHE A 155 -2.64 -12.18 -4.75
N SER A 156 -2.48 -11.49 -5.88
CA SER A 156 -2.79 -10.06 -6.00
C SER A 156 -4.28 -9.76 -5.78
N GLY A 157 -5.18 -10.62 -6.26
CA GLY A 157 -6.61 -10.50 -6.02
C GLY A 157 -6.94 -10.57 -4.52
N PHE A 158 -6.42 -11.59 -3.83
CA PHE A 158 -6.60 -11.71 -2.37
C PHE A 158 -6.01 -10.54 -1.60
N PHE A 159 -4.82 -10.08 -2.00
CA PHE A 159 -4.19 -8.93 -1.37
C PHE A 159 -5.03 -7.66 -1.55
N ILE A 160 -5.53 -7.41 -2.76
CA ILE A 160 -6.39 -6.27 -3.05
C ILE A 160 -7.72 -6.34 -2.31
N ALA A 161 -8.30 -7.53 -2.20
CA ALA A 161 -9.49 -7.74 -1.38
C ALA A 161 -9.24 -7.31 0.07
N ALA A 162 -8.12 -7.77 0.66
CA ALA A 162 -7.74 -7.43 2.04
C ALA A 162 -7.52 -5.92 2.21
N VAL A 163 -6.73 -5.28 1.33
CA VAL A 163 -6.47 -3.83 1.39
C VAL A 163 -7.77 -3.03 1.21
N THR A 164 -8.64 -3.44 0.30
CA THR A 164 -9.91 -2.75 0.03
C THR A 164 -10.81 -2.78 1.27
N ILE A 165 -10.89 -3.92 1.96
CA ILE A 165 -11.62 -4.03 3.23
C ILE A 165 -11.03 -3.09 4.28
N MET A 166 -9.71 -3.08 4.45
CA MET A 166 -9.03 -2.21 5.42
C MET A 166 -9.30 -0.73 5.15
N ILE A 167 -9.23 -0.30 3.88
CA ILE A 167 -9.55 1.07 3.52
C ILE A 167 -11.02 1.38 3.84
N TRP A 168 -11.96 0.50 3.48
CA TRP A 168 -13.38 0.78 3.74
C TRP A 168 -13.74 0.78 5.23
N SER A 169 -13.10 -0.05 6.05
CA SER A 169 -13.31 -0.04 7.51
C SER A 169 -12.86 1.26 8.17
N GLU A 170 -11.89 1.99 7.59
CA GLU A 170 -11.52 3.32 8.09
C GLU A 170 -12.60 4.39 7.84
N TYR A 171 -13.44 4.22 6.81
CA TYR A 171 -14.45 5.20 6.41
C TYR A 171 -15.86 4.89 6.92
N PHE A 172 -16.17 3.62 7.15
CA PHE A 172 -17.52 3.18 7.48
C PHE A 172 -17.52 2.26 8.70
N ALA A 173 -18.35 2.60 9.69
CA ALA A 173 -18.63 1.74 10.85
C ALA A 173 -19.62 0.60 10.49
N ALA A 174 -19.45 -0.02 9.32
CA ALA A 174 -20.29 -1.13 8.88
C ALA A 174 -19.60 -2.48 9.20
N LYS A 175 -20.40 -3.54 9.31
CA LYS A 175 -19.85 -4.90 9.45
C LYS A 175 -19.11 -5.28 8.16
N VAL A 176 -17.96 -5.95 8.30
CA VAL A 176 -17.15 -6.44 7.17
C VAL A 176 -17.97 -7.26 6.16
N GLN A 177 -19.00 -7.97 6.62
CA GLN A 177 -19.93 -8.73 5.77
C GLN A 177 -20.62 -7.88 4.70
N SER A 178 -20.93 -6.61 5.00
CA SER A 178 -21.56 -5.70 4.04
C SER A 178 -20.63 -5.33 2.88
N PHE A 179 -19.31 -5.50 3.05
CA PHE A 179 -18.32 -5.21 2.03
C PHE A 179 -18.00 -6.41 1.13
N PHE A 180 -18.43 -7.62 1.50
CA PHE A 180 -17.93 -8.85 0.90
C PHE A 180 -18.14 -8.90 -0.62
N ILE A 181 -19.37 -8.69 -1.10
CA ILE A 181 -19.71 -8.75 -2.53
C ILE A 181 -18.88 -7.73 -3.33
N TRP A 182 -18.80 -6.50 -2.84
CA TRP A 182 -18.05 -5.44 -3.50
C TRP A 182 -16.55 -5.72 -3.51
N THR A 183 -16.02 -6.30 -2.43
CA THR A 183 -14.61 -6.69 -2.35
C THR A 183 -14.28 -7.78 -3.37
N VAL A 184 -15.15 -8.79 -3.53
CA VAL A 184 -14.99 -9.85 -4.53
C VAL A 184 -15.00 -9.26 -5.94
N ILE A 185 -15.92 -8.34 -6.23
CA ILE A 185 -15.98 -7.66 -7.53
C ILE A 185 -14.68 -6.89 -7.80
N VAL A 186 -14.20 -6.10 -6.83
CA VAL A 186 -12.94 -5.33 -6.97
C VAL A 186 -11.75 -6.26 -7.17
N SER A 187 -11.68 -7.38 -6.44
CA SER A 187 -10.64 -8.39 -6.57
C SER A 187 -10.62 -9.00 -7.96
N ILE A 188 -11.76 -9.51 -8.45
CA ILE A 188 -11.87 -10.12 -9.78
C ILE A 188 -11.55 -9.10 -10.88
N ALA A 189 -12.11 -7.88 -10.79
CA ALA A 189 -11.81 -6.82 -11.73
C ALA A 189 -10.31 -6.49 -11.79
N THR A 190 -9.64 -6.48 -10.63
CA THR A 190 -8.19 -6.22 -10.56
C THR A 190 -7.38 -7.37 -11.16
N MET A 191 -7.78 -8.62 -10.94
CA MET A 191 -7.13 -9.79 -11.54
C MET A 191 -7.26 -9.81 -13.07
N GLU A 192 -8.44 -9.50 -13.60
CA GLU A 192 -8.69 -9.37 -15.04
C GLU A 192 -7.87 -8.21 -15.63
N LEU A 193 -7.82 -7.06 -14.95
CA LEU A 193 -7.00 -5.93 -15.38
C LEU A 193 -5.51 -6.28 -15.39
N MET A 194 -5.01 -6.99 -14.37
CA MET A 194 -3.64 -7.48 -14.35
C MET A 194 -3.36 -8.44 -15.51
N TRP A 195 -4.32 -9.31 -15.84
CA TRP A 195 -4.23 -10.19 -17.01
C TRP A 195 -4.21 -9.42 -18.34
N VAL A 196 -4.94 -8.33 -18.48
CA VAL A 196 -4.85 -7.52 -19.71
C VAL A 196 -3.53 -6.74 -19.76
N LEU A 197 -3.13 -6.14 -18.64
CA LEU A 197 -1.97 -5.26 -18.56
C LEU A 197 -0.64 -6.00 -18.76
N HIS A 198 -0.50 -7.27 -18.34
CA HIS A 198 0.76 -8.00 -18.54
C HIS A 198 1.08 -8.29 -20.02
N LEU A 199 0.09 -8.20 -20.91
CA LEU A 199 0.27 -8.35 -22.35
C LEU A 199 0.76 -7.07 -23.02
N LEU A 200 0.75 -5.94 -22.30
CA LEU A 200 1.18 -4.66 -22.83
C LEU A 200 2.71 -4.52 -22.71
N PRO A 201 3.39 -3.99 -23.74
CA PRO A 201 4.85 -3.81 -23.77
C PRO A 201 5.26 -2.53 -23.01
N PHE A 202 4.89 -2.44 -21.73
CA PHE A 202 5.23 -1.31 -20.87
C PHE A 202 6.16 -1.74 -19.74
N ALA A 203 6.96 -0.79 -19.24
CA ALA A 203 7.78 -1.02 -18.06
C ALA A 203 6.92 -1.37 -16.83
N TYR A 204 7.42 -2.24 -15.95
CA TYR A 204 6.70 -2.73 -14.77
C TYR A 204 6.25 -1.61 -13.80
N THR A 205 6.98 -0.49 -13.72
CA THR A 205 6.58 0.69 -12.93
C THR A 205 5.35 1.39 -13.51
N VAL A 206 5.24 1.43 -14.84
CA VAL A 206 4.09 1.99 -15.55
C VAL A 206 2.90 1.05 -15.42
N LEU A 207 3.09 -0.26 -15.60
CA LEU A 207 2.03 -1.26 -15.42
C LEU A 207 1.44 -1.22 -14.02
N GLY A 208 2.29 -1.18 -12.99
CA GLY A 208 1.87 -1.01 -11.60
C GLY A 208 1.05 0.26 -11.40
N LEU A 209 1.52 1.40 -11.93
CA LEU A 209 0.83 2.68 -11.81
C LEU A 209 -0.54 2.66 -12.48
N LEU A 210 -0.65 2.13 -13.70
CA LEU A 210 -1.91 2.04 -14.44
C LEU A 210 -2.92 1.17 -13.69
N LEU A 211 -2.48 0.01 -13.18
CA LEU A 211 -3.35 -0.90 -12.43
C LEU A 211 -3.87 -0.24 -11.14
N VAL A 212 -2.98 0.38 -10.36
CA VAL A 212 -3.35 1.09 -9.13
C VAL A 212 -4.27 2.27 -9.41
N TRP A 213 -4.04 3.00 -10.50
CA TRP A 213 -4.89 4.11 -10.89
C TRP A 213 -6.33 3.64 -11.14
N ILE A 214 -6.50 2.61 -11.98
CA ILE A 214 -7.83 2.07 -12.30
C ILE A 214 -8.48 1.51 -11.03
N TRP A 215 -7.74 0.72 -10.24
CA TRP A 215 -8.21 0.19 -8.96
C TRP A 215 -8.65 1.30 -8.00
N TYR A 216 -7.90 2.40 -7.90
CA TYR A 216 -8.23 3.54 -7.05
C TYR A 216 -9.53 4.23 -7.49
N ILE A 217 -9.77 4.38 -8.79
CA ILE A 217 -11.03 4.92 -9.32
C ILE A 217 -12.20 4.01 -8.95
N ILE A 218 -12.05 2.69 -9.11
CA ILE A 218 -13.07 1.71 -8.71
C ILE A 218 -13.34 1.83 -7.20
N GLN A 219 -12.30 1.93 -6.38
CA GLN A 219 -12.39 2.09 -4.93
C GLN A 219 -13.21 3.34 -4.57
N LEU A 220 -12.98 4.47 -5.25
CA LEU A 220 -13.72 5.71 -5.02
C LEU A 220 -15.19 5.58 -5.39
N LEU A 221 -15.51 4.94 -6.51
CA LEU A 221 -16.90 4.74 -6.94
C LEU A 221 -17.67 3.88 -5.94
N VAL A 222 -17.08 2.78 -5.47
CA VAL A 222 -17.69 1.92 -4.45
C VAL A 222 -17.83 2.65 -3.12
N ARG A 223 -16.83 3.46 -2.74
CA ARG A 223 -16.93 4.31 -1.54
C ARG A 223 -18.10 5.30 -1.64
N PHE A 224 -18.34 5.91 -2.79
CA PHE A 224 -19.50 6.78 -2.96
C PHE A 224 -20.82 6.03 -2.91
N HIS A 225 -20.87 4.78 -3.39
CA HIS A 225 -22.04 3.92 -3.25
C HIS A 225 -22.41 3.67 -1.77
N PHE A 226 -21.43 3.46 -0.89
CA PHE A 226 -21.67 3.30 0.55
C PHE A 226 -21.98 4.61 1.30
N SER A 227 -21.77 5.77 0.68
CA SER A 227 -22.11 7.05 1.32
C SER A 227 -23.62 7.27 1.31
N THR A 228 -24.16 7.84 2.40
CA THR A 228 -25.59 8.21 2.51
C THR A 228 -26.08 9.13 1.39
N LYS A 229 -25.18 9.92 0.77
CA LYS A 229 -25.51 10.82 -0.33
C LYS A 229 -25.47 10.15 -1.71
N GLY A 230 -25.00 8.91 -1.79
CA GLY A 230 -24.73 8.21 -3.04
C GLY A 230 -23.72 8.94 -3.93
N ILE A 231 -23.76 8.64 -5.23
CA ILE A 231 -22.89 9.26 -6.24
C ILE A 231 -23.55 10.55 -6.75
N LEU A 232 -23.00 11.71 -6.36
CA LEU A 232 -23.39 13.01 -6.91
C LEU A 232 -22.71 13.25 -8.27
N TRP A 233 -23.24 12.62 -9.33
CA TRP A 233 -22.66 12.62 -10.68
C TRP A 233 -22.27 14.01 -11.20
N LYS A 234 -23.09 15.03 -10.97
CA LYS A 234 -22.81 16.41 -11.43
C LYS A 234 -21.48 16.95 -10.90
N SER A 235 -21.11 16.60 -9.67
CA SER A 235 -19.84 17.03 -9.06
C SER A 235 -18.68 16.12 -9.47
N GLN A 236 -18.94 14.84 -9.72
CA GLN A 236 -17.91 13.84 -10.05
C GLN A 236 -17.48 13.89 -11.52
N ILE A 237 -18.33 14.37 -12.44
CA ILE A 237 -17.98 14.47 -13.87
C ILE A 237 -16.69 15.27 -14.07
N LYS A 238 -16.52 16.41 -13.40
CA LYS A 238 -15.28 17.21 -13.50
C LYS A 238 -14.05 16.42 -13.05
N PHE A 239 -14.18 15.68 -11.95
CA PHE A 239 -13.11 14.82 -11.44
C PHE A 239 -12.77 13.70 -12.44
N LEU A 240 -13.78 13.03 -13.01
CA LEU A 240 -13.59 11.98 -14.00
C LEU A 240 -12.95 12.52 -15.28
N ILE A 241 -13.40 13.66 -15.79
CA ILE A 241 -12.81 14.30 -16.98
C ILE A 241 -11.34 14.63 -16.75
N VAL A 242 -11.00 15.26 -15.62
CA VAL A 242 -9.60 15.57 -15.29
C VAL A 242 -8.77 14.30 -15.19
N ASN A 243 -9.28 13.25 -14.54
CA ASN A 243 -8.58 11.96 -14.46
C ASN A 243 -8.40 11.32 -15.84
N SER A 244 -9.40 11.36 -16.71
CA SER A 244 -9.30 10.84 -18.08
C SER A 244 -8.26 11.59 -18.89
N ILE A 245 -8.21 12.92 -18.80
CA ILE A 245 -7.18 13.73 -19.47
C ILE A 245 -5.79 13.39 -18.94
N LEU A 246 -5.62 13.31 -17.62
CA LEU A 246 -4.35 12.95 -17.00
C LEU A 246 -3.91 11.53 -17.38
N TYR A 247 -4.85 10.60 -17.46
CA TYR A 247 -4.59 9.22 -17.89
C TYR A 247 -4.12 9.17 -19.35
N ILE A 248 -4.79 9.89 -20.26
CA ILE A 248 -4.37 10.00 -21.66
C ILE A 248 -3.00 10.67 -21.76
N ALA A 249 -2.76 11.76 -21.02
CA ALA A 249 -1.47 12.44 -21.00
C ALA A 249 -0.36 11.50 -20.51
N LEU A 250 -0.63 10.68 -19.49
CA LEU A 250 0.32 9.68 -19.01
C LEU A 250 0.67 8.68 -20.12
N LEU A 251 -0.34 8.12 -20.79
CA LEU A 251 -0.15 7.18 -21.90
C LEU A 251 0.62 7.78 -23.09
N VAL A 252 0.39 9.05 -23.42
CA VAL A 252 1.01 9.69 -24.59
C VAL A 252 2.43 10.17 -24.28
N PHE A 253 2.68 10.75 -23.10
CA PHE A 253 3.96 11.44 -22.82
C PHE A 253 4.97 10.61 -22.02
N PHE A 254 4.50 9.70 -21.16
CA PHE A 254 5.37 8.98 -20.22
C PHE A 254 5.55 7.52 -20.57
N VAL A 255 4.54 6.91 -21.20
CA VAL A 255 4.63 5.52 -21.62
C VAL A 255 5.39 5.45 -22.93
N ARG A 256 6.71 5.26 -22.82
CA ARG A 256 7.53 4.82 -23.96
C ARG A 256 7.35 3.32 -24.12
N TRP A 257 6.98 2.91 -25.33
CA TRP A 257 6.94 1.51 -25.73
C TRP A 257 8.34 0.91 -25.52
N VAL A 258 8.42 -0.15 -24.72
CA VAL A 258 9.65 -0.92 -24.48
C VAL A 258 9.64 -2.17 -25.34
#